data_AF-A0AAV3SZ03-F1
#
_entry.id   AF-A0AAV3SZ03-F1
#
_cell.length_a   1.000
_cell.length_b   1.000
_cell.length_c   1.000
_cell.angle_alpha   90.00
_cell.angle_beta   90.00
_cell.angle_gamma   90.00
#
_symmetry.space_group_name_H-M   'P 1'
#
loop_
_entity.id
_entity.type
_entity.pdbx_description
1 polymer ?
#
loop_
_entity_poly.entity_id
_entity_poly.type
_entity_poly.pdbx_seq_one_letter_code
_entity_poly.pdbx_strand_id
1 'polypeptide(L)'
;MANDNTLINALIGAAVTVVLSFTGVSPVLGGAAAGYLQANGPGDGARVGAISGLVASLPIILVLAVFSAALPFVPIEFAALGIVAVLFVVVFVVGITAALSAAGGYIGGYLEEEY
;
A
#
# COMPACT_ATOMS: atom_id res chain seq x y z
N MET A 1 -22.43 -5.24 -8.93
CA MET A 1 -22.41 -4.02 -8.09
C MET A 1 -21.54 -4.19 -6.82
N ALA A 2 -20.58 -5.13 -6.77
CA ALA A 2 -19.69 -5.33 -5.62
C ALA A 2 -18.40 -4.46 -5.63
N ASN A 3 -18.16 -3.74 -6.74
CA ASN A 3 -16.89 -3.06 -6.99
C ASN A 3 -16.81 -1.69 -6.31
N ASP A 4 -17.94 -0.98 -6.19
CA ASP A 4 -17.97 0.38 -5.65
C ASP A 4 -17.60 0.38 -4.16
N ASN A 5 -18.16 -0.56 -3.40
CA ASN A 5 -17.84 -0.72 -1.97
C ASN A 5 -16.38 -1.15 -1.78
N THR A 6 -15.87 -2.03 -2.65
CA THR A 6 -14.49 -2.51 -2.59
C THR A 6 -13.48 -1.38 -2.79
N LEU A 7 -13.70 -0.50 -3.78
CA LEU A 7 -12.84 0.64 -4.03
C LEU A 7 -12.90 1.69 -2.91
N ILE A 8 -14.09 1.96 -2.37
CA ILE A 8 -14.28 2.90 -1.25
C ILE A 8 -13.57 2.38 0.01
N ASN A 9 -13.72 1.09 0.33
CA ASN A 9 -13.09 0.47 1.48
C ASN A 9 -11.56 0.49 1.36
N ALA A 10 -11.03 0.21 0.16
CA ALA A 10 -9.61 0.30 -0.11
C ALA A 10 -9.08 1.74 0.03
N LEU A 11 -9.83 2.75 -0.40
CA LEU A 11 -9.49 4.16 -0.23
C LEU A 11 -9.46 4.58 1.24
N ILE A 12 -10.40 4.10 2.06
CA ILE A 12 -10.43 4.36 3.50
C ILE A 12 -9.19 3.74 4.17
N GLY A 13 -8.89 2.47 3.88
CA GLY A 13 -7.67 1.85 4.38
C GLY A 13 -6.38 2.56 3.92
N ALA A 14 -6.39 3.12 2.71
CA ALA A 14 -5.26 3.89 2.21
C ALA A 14 -5.12 5.21 2.97
N ALA A 15 -6.22 5.89 3.26
CA ALA A 15 -6.23 7.09 4.10
C ALA A 15 -5.68 6.79 5.51
N VAL A 16 -6.11 5.68 6.12
CA VAL A 16 -5.60 5.21 7.42
C VAL A 16 -4.09 4.95 7.36
N THR A 17 -3.61 4.30 6.30
CA THR A 17 -2.19 4.02 6.09
C THR A 17 -1.37 5.32 5.99
N VAL A 18 -1.89 6.33 5.29
CA VAL A 18 -1.24 7.63 5.13
C VAL A 18 -1.20 8.39 6.46
N VAL A 19 -2.31 8.45 7.18
CA VAL A 19 -2.40 9.14 8.48
C VAL A 19 -1.48 8.50 9.51
N LEU A 20 -1.42 7.16 9.55
CA LEU A 20 -0.61 6.42 10.51
C LEU A 20 0.81 6.16 10.04
N SER A 21 1.24 6.67 8.88
CA SER A 21 2.53 6.38 8.25
C SER A 21 3.73 6.58 9.19
N PHE A 22 3.64 7.48 10.15
CA PHE A 22 4.65 7.71 11.20
C PHE A 22 4.92 6.51 12.13
N THR A 23 4.01 5.54 12.17
CA THR A 23 4.11 4.36 13.06
C THR A 23 4.93 3.22 12.49
N GLY A 24 5.24 3.21 11.19
CA GLY A 24 5.91 2.11 10.50
C GLY A 24 5.09 0.81 10.34
N VAL A 25 3.96 0.68 11.03
CA VAL A 25 3.00 -0.44 10.91
C VAL A 25 1.69 -0.05 10.22
N SER A 26 1.63 1.17 9.68
CA SER A 26 0.43 1.73 9.06
C SER A 26 -0.18 0.90 7.92
N PRO A 27 0.60 0.19 7.06
CA PRO A 27 0.00 -0.63 6.02
C PRO A 27 -0.85 -1.76 6.60
N VAL A 28 -0.41 -2.36 7.72
CA VAL A 28 -1.18 -3.41 8.40
C VAL A 28 -2.48 -2.84 8.96
N LEU A 29 -2.42 -1.67 9.58
CA LEU A 29 -3.59 -1.02 10.18
C LEU A 29 -4.60 -0.54 9.12
N GLY A 30 -4.11 0.05 8.03
CA GLY A 30 -4.97 0.46 6.91
C GLY A 30 -5.56 -0.73 6.16
N GLY A 31 -4.76 -1.77 5.95
CA GLY A 31 -5.23 -3.05 5.43
C GLY A 31 -6.34 -3.66 6.28
N ALA A 32 -6.15 -3.69 7.61
CA ALA A 32 -7.16 -4.19 8.53
C ALA A 32 -8.46 -3.38 8.49
N ALA A 33 -8.38 -2.05 8.45
CA ALA A 33 -9.55 -1.21 8.30
C ALA A 33 -10.30 -1.48 6.98
N ALA A 34 -9.57 -1.63 5.86
CA ALA A 34 -10.16 -1.95 4.57
C ALA A 34 -10.81 -3.35 4.55
N GLY A 35 -10.16 -4.34 5.15
CA GLY A 35 -10.68 -5.71 5.25
C GLY A 35 -11.91 -5.83 6.15
N TYR A 36 -11.91 -5.12 7.28
CA TYR A 36 -13.05 -5.06 8.21
C TYR A 36 -14.27 -4.42 7.56
N LEU A 37 -14.08 -3.32 6.81
CA LEU A 37 -15.17 -2.67 6.08
C LEU A 37 -15.67 -3.48 4.88
N GLN A 38 -14.85 -4.38 4.34
CA GLN A 38 -15.27 -5.23 3.23
C GLN A 38 -16.34 -6.22 3.66
N ALA A 39 -16.34 -6.68 4.92
CA ALA A 39 -17.41 -7.48 5.51
C ALA A 39 -17.85 -8.69 4.65
N ASN A 40 -16.88 -9.40 4.07
CA ASN A 40 -17.10 -10.57 3.20
C ASN A 40 -16.09 -11.70 3.54
N GLY A 41 -15.60 -11.71 4.77
CA GLY A 41 -14.65 -12.70 5.28
C GLY A 41 -13.16 -12.46 4.94
N PRO A 42 -12.26 -13.32 5.47
CA PRO A 42 -10.81 -13.12 5.45
C PRO A 42 -10.18 -13.09 4.05
N GLY A 43 -10.70 -13.90 3.12
CA GLY A 43 -10.18 -14.01 1.76
C GLY A 43 -10.37 -12.73 0.96
N ASP A 44 -11.58 -12.16 1.01
CA ASP A 44 -11.89 -10.88 0.38
C ASP A 44 -11.21 -9.73 1.13
N GLY A 45 -11.16 -9.79 2.47
CA GLY A 45 -10.44 -8.83 3.29
C GLY A 45 -8.95 -8.71 2.91
N ALA A 46 -8.27 -9.84 2.67
CA ALA A 46 -6.88 -9.85 2.20
C ALA A 46 -6.72 -9.19 0.83
N ARG A 47 -7.68 -9.41 -0.07
CA ARG A 47 -7.68 -8.86 -1.43
C ARG A 47 -7.86 -7.35 -1.42
N VAL A 48 -8.82 -6.85 -0.64
CA VAL A 48 -9.08 -5.41 -0.47
C VAL A 48 -7.94 -4.75 0.28
N GLY A 49 -7.38 -5.42 1.30
CA GLY A 49 -6.18 -4.99 2.00
C GLY A 49 -4.98 -4.81 1.05
N ALA A 50 -4.74 -5.76 0.14
CA ALA A 50 -3.68 -5.63 -0.87
C ALA A 50 -3.90 -4.41 -1.79
N ILE A 51 -5.13 -4.24 -2.29
CA ILE A 51 -5.51 -3.10 -3.16
C ILE A 51 -5.31 -1.78 -2.40
N SER A 52 -5.72 -1.74 -1.13
CA SER A 52 -5.53 -0.59 -0.25
C SER A 52 -4.05 -0.24 -0.08
N GLY A 53 -3.19 -1.24 0.14
CA GLY A 53 -1.74 -1.05 0.26
C GLY A 53 -1.11 -0.54 -1.04
N LEU A 54 -1.59 -0.99 -2.20
CA LEU A 54 -1.16 -0.45 -3.50
C LEU A 54 -1.56 1.02 -3.65
N VAL A 55 -2.79 1.39 -3.29
CA VAL A 55 -3.25 2.79 -3.33
C VAL A 55 -2.45 3.65 -2.33
N ALA A 56 -2.20 3.14 -1.13
CA ALA A 56 -1.42 3.82 -0.10
C ALA A 56 0.06 4.02 -0.47
N SER A 57 0.58 3.27 -1.45
CA SER A 57 1.94 3.42 -1.95
C SER A 57 2.11 4.60 -2.92
N LEU A 58 1.01 5.14 -3.48
CA LEU A 58 1.05 6.23 -4.47
C LEU A 58 1.79 7.49 -3.97
N PRO A 59 1.58 7.99 -2.74
CA PRO A 59 2.35 9.13 -2.23
C PRO A 59 3.86 8.87 -2.19
N ILE A 60 4.26 7.65 -1.83
CA ILE A 60 5.68 7.26 -1.77
C ILE A 60 6.27 7.22 -3.18
N ILE A 61 5.53 6.63 -4.14
CA ILE A 61 5.92 6.61 -5.56
C ILE A 61 6.09 8.04 -6.09
N LEU A 62 5.18 8.95 -5.75
CA LEU A 62 5.26 10.35 -6.15
C LEU A 62 6.54 11.02 -5.61
N VAL A 63 6.85 10.82 -4.33
CA VAL A 63 8.08 11.35 -3.73
C VAL A 63 9.31 10.79 -4.45
N LEU A 64 9.36 9.49 -4.68
CA LEU A 64 10.46 8.85 -5.40
C LEU A 64 10.58 9.34 -6.85
N ALA A 65 9.46 9.60 -7.53
CA ALA A 65 9.45 10.16 -8.88
C ALA A 65 10.03 11.59 -8.91
N VAL A 66 9.70 12.42 -7.92
CA VAL A 66 10.28 13.76 -7.77
C VAL A 66 11.78 13.69 -7.51
N PHE A 67 12.23 12.79 -6.63
CA PHE A 67 13.67 12.55 -6.42
C PHE A 67 14.37 12.05 -7.69
N SER A 68 13.70 11.21 -8.47
CA SER A 68 14.24 10.69 -9.74
C SER A 68 14.43 11.79 -10.79
N ALA A 69 13.68 12.89 -10.70
CA ALA A 69 13.88 14.06 -11.57
C ALA A 69 15.25 14.72 -11.37
N ALA A 70 15.96 14.43 -10.28
CA ALA A 70 17.32 14.91 -10.05
C ALA A 70 18.42 14.06 -10.75
N LEU A 71 18.08 12.86 -11.24
CA LEU A 71 19.04 11.94 -11.89
C LEU A 71 19.80 12.54 -13.09
N PRO A 72 19.22 13.41 -13.94
CA PRO A 72 19.94 14.03 -15.06
C PRO A 72 21.09 14.95 -14.64
N PHE A 73 21.13 15.39 -13.37
CA PHE A 73 22.21 16.25 -12.85
C PHE A 73 23.38 15.45 -12.25
N VAL A 74 23.31 14.13 -12.29
CA VAL A 74 24.32 13.20 -11.74
C VAL A 74 25.23 12.70 -12.88
N PRO A 75 26.53 12.46 -12.65
CA PRO A 75 27.39 11.86 -13.68
C PRO A 75 26.83 10.53 -14.18
N ILE A 76 26.96 10.28 -15.48
CA ILE A 76 26.28 9.17 -16.17
C ILE A 76 26.63 7.79 -15.63
N GLU A 77 27.85 7.64 -15.11
CA GLU A 77 28.38 6.44 -14.45
C GLU A 77 27.60 6.09 -13.18
N PHE A 78 27.02 7.08 -12.49
CA PHE A 78 26.13 6.87 -11.35
C PHE A 78 24.65 6.87 -11.72
N ALA A 79 24.27 7.44 -12.87
CA ALA A 79 22.88 7.54 -13.30
C ALA A 79 22.24 6.16 -13.54
N ALA A 80 22.96 5.24 -14.18
CA ALA A 80 22.47 3.87 -14.42
C ALA A 80 22.24 3.12 -13.10
N LEU A 81 23.17 3.22 -12.15
CA LEU A 81 23.03 2.66 -10.81
C LEU A 81 21.84 3.28 -10.06
N GLY A 82 21.68 4.60 -10.17
CA GLY A 82 20.59 5.35 -9.55
C GLY A 82 19.20 4.91 -10.05
N ILE A 83 19.05 4.69 -11.36
CA ILE A 83 17.80 4.19 -11.95
C ILE A 83 17.47 2.80 -11.41
N VAL A 84 18.44 1.88 -11.40
CA VAL A 84 18.23 0.52 -10.88
C VAL A 84 17.89 0.54 -9.40
N ALA A 85 18.56 1.40 -8.61
CA ALA A 85 18.28 1.56 -7.18
C ALA A 85 16.87 2.09 -6.93
N VAL A 86 16.43 3.12 -7.68
CA VAL A 86 15.06 3.67 -7.58
C VAL A 86 14.03 2.59 -7.91
N LEU A 87 14.20 1.87 -9.02
CA LEU A 87 13.28 0.81 -9.41
C LEU A 87 13.19 -0.28 -8.36
N PHE A 88 14.34 -0.71 -7.82
CA PHE A 88 14.38 -1.69 -6.74
C PHE A 88 13.64 -1.20 -5.50
N VAL A 89 13.89 0.05 -5.07
CA VAL A 89 13.21 0.64 -3.91
C VAL A 89 11.71 0.75 -4.13
N VAL A 90 11.26 1.20 -5.31
CA VAL A 90 9.83 1.28 -5.64
C VAL A 90 9.19 -0.10 -5.56
N VAL A 91 9.73 -1.10 -6.26
CA VAL A 91 9.18 -2.46 -6.27
C VAL A 91 9.16 -3.05 -4.86
N PHE A 92 10.24 -2.87 -4.10
CA PHE A 92 10.35 -3.39 -2.75
C PHE A 92 9.34 -2.73 -1.80
N VAL A 93 9.24 -1.40 -1.81
CA VAL A 93 8.32 -0.65 -0.93
C VAL A 93 6.87 -0.94 -1.29
N VAL A 94 6.52 -0.95 -2.58
CA VAL A 94 5.15 -1.28 -3.03
C VAL A 94 4.81 -2.72 -2.64
N GLY A 95 5.74 -3.66 -2.88
CA GLY A 95 5.55 -5.08 -2.56
C GLY A 95 5.34 -5.31 -1.07
N ILE A 96 6.19 -4.75 -0.21
CA ILE A 96 6.07 -4.94 1.24
C ILE A 96 4.82 -4.25 1.80
N THR A 97 4.47 -3.07 1.30
CA THR A 97 3.26 -2.34 1.71
C THR A 97 2.00 -3.12 1.34
N ALA A 98 1.93 -3.63 0.10
CA ALA A 98 0.81 -4.46 -0.35
C ALA A 98 0.71 -5.77 0.44
N ALA A 99 1.82 -6.44 0.72
CA ALA A 99 1.85 -7.68 1.49
C ALA A 99 1.40 -7.47 2.95
N LEU A 100 1.93 -6.44 3.61
CA LEU A 100 1.53 -6.08 4.98
C LEU A 100 0.07 -5.66 5.06
N SER A 101 -0.41 -4.91 4.07
CA SER A 101 -1.80 -4.48 3.99
C SER A 101 -2.75 -5.64 3.64
N ALA A 102 -2.31 -6.63 2.86
CA ALA A 102 -3.05 -7.87 2.65
C ALA A 102 -3.15 -8.68 3.95
N ALA A 103 -2.05 -8.80 4.70
CA ALA A 103 -2.06 -9.48 6.00
C ALA A 103 -2.98 -8.77 7.00
N GLY A 104 -2.93 -7.44 7.06
CA GLY A 104 -3.85 -6.63 7.85
C GLY A 104 -5.30 -6.86 7.43
N GLY A 105 -5.58 -6.82 6.13
CA GLY A 105 -6.93 -7.02 5.59
C GLY A 105 -7.49 -8.41 5.85
N TYR A 106 -6.66 -9.45 5.84
CA TYR A 106 -7.06 -10.80 6.26
C TYR A 106 -7.53 -10.80 7.71
N ILE A 107 -6.75 -10.18 8.61
CA ILE A 107 -7.09 -10.07 10.04
C ILE A 107 -8.37 -9.26 10.22
N GLY A 108 -8.52 -8.14 9.51
CA GLY A 108 -9.72 -7.30 9.56
C GLY A 108 -10.98 -8.04 9.09
N GLY A 109 -10.87 -8.80 8.00
CA GLY A 109 -11.99 -9.62 7.50
C GLY A 109 -12.32 -10.80 8.41
N TYR A 110 -11.32 -11.40 9.09
CA TYR A 110 -11.56 -12.44 10.09
C TYR A 110 -12.28 -11.89 11.33
N LEU A 111 -11.88 -10.70 11.79
CA LEU A 111 -12.52 -10.07 12.95
C LEU A 111 -13.99 -9.71 12.68
N GLU A 112 -14.32 -9.26 11.47
CA GLU A 112 -15.71 -8.99 11.08
C GLU A 112 -16.54 -10.27 10.95
N GLU A 113 -15.97 -11.36 10.46
CA GLU A 113 -16.69 -12.63 10.35
C GLU A 113 -17.03 -13.21 11.73
N GLU A 114 -16.16 -13.00 12.72
CA GLU A 114 -16.31 -13.52 14.08
C GLU A 114 -17.19 -12.62 14.99
N TYR A 115 -17.25 -11.30 14.76
CA TYR A 115 -17.93 -10.31 15.62
C TYR A 115 -18.93 -9.42 14.88
#